data_AF-A0AAP2ZMQ8-F1
#
_entry.id   AF-A0AAP2ZMQ8-F1
#
_cell.length_a   1.000
_cell.length_b   1.000
_cell.length_c   1.000
_cell.angle_alpha   90.00
_cell.angle_beta   90.00
_cell.angle_gamma   90.00
#
_symmetry.space_group_name_H-M   'P 1'
#
loop_
_entity.id
_entity.type
_entity.pdbx_description
1 polymer ?
#
loop_
_entity_poly.entity_id
_entity_poly.type
_entity_poly.pdbx_seq_one_letter_code
_entity_poly.pdbx_strand_id
1 'polypeptide(L)'
;MDDAALELQKLDALIAKGKMYVILVFGVFFWGMLTSLVVALIHYFISGDPFWAELQRALYIYPIGGILFGWFVWVQINRKRDKLRAQ
;
A
#
# COMPACT_ATOMS: atom_id res chain seq x y z
N MET A 1 22.32 -0.53 20.10
CA MET A 1 21.84 0.48 19.14
C MET A 1 20.34 0.46 19.29
N ASP A 2 19.77 1.51 19.86
CA ASP A 2 18.39 1.48 20.35
C ASP A 2 17.42 1.24 19.19
N ASP A 3 16.57 0.22 19.31
CA ASP A 3 15.66 -0.21 18.24
C ASP A 3 14.75 0.94 17.77
N ALA A 4 14.38 1.84 18.69
CA ALA A 4 13.59 3.04 18.41
C ALA A 4 14.33 4.04 17.50
N ALA A 5 15.63 4.23 17.68
CA ALA A 5 16.44 5.14 16.86
C ALA A 5 16.59 4.61 15.42
N LEU A 6 16.78 3.29 15.29
CA LEU A 6 16.82 2.63 13.98
C LEU A 6 15.47 2.71 13.25
N GLU A 7 14.36 2.51 13.98
CA GLU A 7 13.02 2.62 13.42
C GLU A 7 12.70 4.06 12.97
N LEU A 8 13.07 5.05 13.78
CA LEU A 8 12.91 6.46 13.43
C LEU A 8 13.69 6.81 12.14
N GLN A 9 14.93 6.35 12.03
CA GLN A 9 15.76 6.57 10.84
C GLN A 9 15.12 5.97 9.57
N LYS A 10 14.53 4.77 9.67
CA LYS A 10 13.82 4.13 8.55
C LYS A 10 12.58 4.92 8.13
N LEU A 11 11.79 5.39 9.10
CA LEU A 11 10.60 6.20 8.83
C LEU A 11 10.97 7.54 8.18
N ASP A 12 12.01 8.22 8.68
CA ASP A 12 12.50 9.46 8.08
C ASP A 12 13.03 9.26 6.66
N ALA A 13 13.77 8.17 6.40
CA ALA A 13 14.21 7.82 5.05
C ALA A 13 13.02 7.51 4.11
N LEU A 14 11.96 6.89 4.62
CA LEU A 14 10.75 6.61 3.85
C LEU A 14 9.96 7.88 3.55
N ILE A 15 9.85 8.79 4.52
CA ILE A 15 9.17 10.08 4.37
C ILE A 15 9.93 11.01 3.43
N ALA A 16 11.26 10.95 3.42
CA ALA A 16 12.12 11.71 2.51
C ALA A 16 11.89 11.36 1.03
N LYS A 17 11.44 10.13 0.72
CA LYS A 17 11.02 9.74 -0.65
C LYS A 17 9.73 10.45 -1.11
N GLY A 18 9.00 11.03 -0.17
CA GLY A 18 7.83 11.86 -0.43
C GLY A 18 6.50 11.11 -0.39
N LYS A 19 5.45 11.89 -0.22
CA LYS A 19 4.07 11.41 -0.09
C LYS A 19 3.57 10.64 -1.31
N MET A 20 3.84 11.17 -2.51
CA MET A 20 3.42 10.53 -3.75
C MET A 20 4.10 9.17 -3.96
N TYR A 21 5.37 9.05 -3.56
CA TYR A 21 6.06 7.77 -3.58
C TYR A 21 5.36 6.75 -2.68
N VAL A 22 5.01 7.12 -1.45
CA VAL A 22 4.32 6.20 -0.53
C VAL A 22 2.94 5.81 -1.05
N ILE A 23 2.16 6.76 -1.56
CA ILE A 23 0.82 6.50 -2.11
C ILE A 23 0.90 5.56 -3.32
N LEU A 24 1.80 5.84 -4.27
CA LEU A 24 1.94 5.02 -5.45
C LEU A 24 2.49 3.65 -5.09
N VAL A 25 3.65 3.56 -4.43
CA VAL A 25 4.32 2.28 -4.18
C VAL A 25 3.52 1.41 -3.22
N PHE A 26 3.16 1.91 -2.03
CA PHE A 26 2.48 1.07 -1.03
C PHE A 26 0.98 0.98 -1.29
N GLY A 27 0.36 2.05 -1.77
CA GLY A 27 -1.06 2.10 -2.04
C GLY A 27 -1.44 1.45 -3.36
N VAL A 28 -0.88 1.91 -4.47
CA VAL A 28 -1.30 1.49 -5.81
C VAL A 28 -0.60 0.21 -6.26
N PHE A 29 0.74 0.21 -6.24
CA PHE A 29 1.54 -0.92 -6.73
C PHE A 29 1.45 -2.12 -5.79
N PHE A 30 1.66 -1.92 -4.48
CA PHE A 30 1.70 -3.03 -3.55
C PHE A 30 0.30 -3.49 -3.15
N TRP A 31 -0.57 -2.60 -2.70
CA TRP A 31 -1.92 -2.98 -2.29
C TRP A 31 -2.86 -3.15 -3.50
N GLY A 32 -3.01 -2.12 -4.35
CA GLY A 32 -3.94 -2.14 -5.48
C GLY A 32 -3.71 -3.29 -6.47
N MET A 33 -2.47 -3.52 -6.93
CA MET A 33 -2.20 -4.63 -7.86
C MET A 33 -2.25 -6.00 -7.20
N LEU A 34 -1.73 -6.15 -5.97
CA LEU A 34 -1.80 -7.44 -5.28
C LEU A 34 -3.25 -7.83 -4.99
N THR A 35 -4.08 -6.90 -4.52
CA THR A 35 -5.51 -7.14 -4.31
C THR A 35 -6.22 -7.47 -5.62
N SER A 36 -5.88 -6.76 -6.71
CA SER A 36 -6.45 -7.08 -8.03
C SER A 36 -6.15 -8.51 -8.47
N LEU A 37 -4.89 -8.93 -8.30
CA LEU A 37 -4.46 -10.28 -8.62
C LEU A 37 -5.17 -11.34 -7.75
N VAL A 38 -5.24 -11.10 -6.45
CA VAL A 38 -5.91 -12.02 -5.51
C VAL A 38 -7.40 -12.15 -5.86
N VAL A 39 -8.09 -11.05 -6.15
CA VAL A 39 -9.51 -11.07 -6.51
C VAL A 39 -9.73 -11.82 -7.83
N ALA A 40 -8.89 -11.56 -8.84
CA ALA A 40 -8.97 -12.28 -10.10
C ALA A 40 -8.75 -13.79 -9.94
N LEU A 41 -7.80 -14.19 -9.08
CA LEU A 41 -7.56 -15.61 -8.76
C LEU A 41 -8.75 -16.24 -8.04
N ILE A 42 -9.35 -15.54 -7.07
CA ILE A 42 -10.54 -16.00 -6.35
C ILE A 42 -11.70 -16.23 -7.34
N HIS A 43 -11.96 -15.27 -8.22
CA HIS A 43 -13.01 -15.41 -9.24
C HIS A 43 -12.73 -16.58 -10.19
N TYR A 44 -11.48 -16.73 -10.63
CA TYR A 44 -11.09 -17.83 -11.51
C TYR A 44 -11.28 -19.21 -10.85
N PHE A 45 -10.84 -19.38 -9.61
CA PHE A 45 -10.91 -20.68 -8.93
C PHE A 45 -12.29 -21.02 -8.36
N ILE A 46 -13.07 -20.01 -7.93
CA ILE A 46 -14.36 -20.23 -7.26
C ILE A 46 -15.54 -20.12 -8.24
N SER A 47 -15.51 -19.11 -9.11
CA SER A 47 -16.64 -18.77 -9.99
C SER A 47 -16.49 -19.32 -11.41
N GLY A 48 -15.28 -19.77 -11.78
CA GLY A 48 -14.97 -20.23 -13.13
C GLY A 48 -14.93 -19.12 -14.18
N ASP A 49 -14.89 -17.86 -13.74
CA ASP A 49 -14.85 -16.69 -14.62
C ASP A 49 -13.52 -16.60 -15.37
N PRO A 50 -13.48 -16.03 -16.58
CA PRO A 50 -12.23 -15.83 -17.31
C PRO A 50 -11.27 -14.92 -16.53
N PHE A 51 -10.13 -15.49 -16.09
CA PHE A 51 -9.12 -14.80 -15.27
C PHE A 51 -8.73 -13.42 -15.81
N TRP A 52 -8.45 -13.33 -17.12
CA TRP A 52 -8.00 -12.08 -17.74
C TRP A 52 -9.07 -10.98 -17.74
N ALA A 53 -10.35 -11.34 -17.85
CA ALA A 53 -11.45 -10.38 -17.81
C ALA A 53 -11.61 -9.79 -16.40
N GLU A 54 -11.58 -10.65 -15.39
CA GLU A 54 -11.69 -10.24 -13.98
C GLU A 54 -10.45 -9.48 -13.51
N LEU A 55 -9.25 -9.87 -13.97
CA LEU A 55 -8.02 -9.13 -13.68
C LEU A 55 -8.06 -7.71 -14.26
N GLN A 56 -8.50 -7.53 -15.50
CA GLN A 56 -8.65 -6.20 -16.10
C GLN A 56 -9.64 -5.34 -15.31
N ARG A 57 -10.81 -5.89 -14.96
CA ARG A 57 -11.82 -5.18 -14.16
C ARG A 57 -11.25 -4.77 -12.79
N ALA A 58 -10.59 -5.70 -12.11
CA ALA A 58 -9.98 -5.48 -10.81
C ALA A 58 -8.88 -4.39 -10.87
N LEU A 59 -8.05 -4.40 -11.91
CA LEU A 59 -7.00 -3.40 -12.15
C LEU A 59 -7.53 -1.99 -12.42
N TYR A 60 -8.80 -1.79 -12.72
CA TYR A 60 -9.38 -0.44 -12.76
C TYR A 60 -9.88 0.03 -11.39
N ILE A 61 -10.45 -0.89 -10.60
CA ILE A 61 -11.14 -0.55 -9.36
C ILE A 61 -10.17 -0.42 -8.19
N TYR A 62 -9.32 -1.43 -7.98
CA TYR A 62 -8.49 -1.52 -6.78
C TYR A 62 -7.32 -0.52 -6.75
N PRO A 63 -6.70 -0.12 -7.88
CA PRO A 63 -5.73 0.98 -7.87
C PRO A 63 -6.30 2.30 -7.35
N ILE A 64 -7.56 2.61 -7.64
CA ILE A 64 -8.23 3.82 -7.12
C ILE A 64 -8.39 3.71 -5.60
N GLY A 65 -8.83 2.56 -5.09
CA GLY A 65 -8.84 2.29 -3.66
C GLY A 65 -7.44 2.34 -3.04
N GLY A 66 -6.43 1.89 -3.79
CA GLY A 66 -5.02 1.95 -3.43
C GLY A 66 -4.51 3.36 -3.18
N ILE A 67 -5.04 4.38 -3.87
CA ILE A 67 -4.71 5.78 -3.60
C ILE A 67 -5.15 6.18 -2.18
N LEU A 68 -6.40 5.86 -1.81
CA LEU A 68 -6.93 6.14 -0.47
C LEU A 68 -6.17 5.36 0.61
N PHE A 69 -5.87 4.09 0.36
CA PHE A 69 -5.07 3.27 1.27
C PHE A 69 -3.65 3.82 1.42
N GLY A 70 -3.00 4.19 0.33
CA GLY A 70 -1.68 4.82 0.33
C GLY A 70 -1.65 6.13 1.10
N TRP A 71 -2.72 6.93 1.02
CA TRP A 71 -2.87 8.13 1.84
C TRP A 71 -2.98 7.78 3.33
N PHE A 72 -3.80 6.79 3.67
CA PHE A 72 -3.94 6.34 5.05
C PHE A 72 -2.60 5.84 5.63
N VAL A 73 -1.85 5.05 4.85
CA VAL A 73 -0.50 4.59 5.21
C VAL A 73 0.44 5.76 5.44
N TRP A 74 0.42 6.78 4.58
CA TRP A 74 1.21 7.99 4.77
C TRP A 74 0.91 8.69 6.11
N VAL A 75 -0.37 8.83 6.46
CA VAL A 75 -0.78 9.43 7.74
C VAL A 75 -0.29 8.57 8.92
N GLN A 76 -0.40 7.25 8.85
CA GLN A 76 0.07 6.34 9.90
C GLN A 76 1.59 6.44 10.10
N ILE A 77 2.37 6.49 9.01
CA ILE A 77 3.83 6.64 9.04
C ILE A 77 4.22 7.95 9.74
N ASN A 78 3.59 9.08 9.39
CA ASN A 78 3.87 10.36 10.03
C ASN A 78 3.49 10.34 11.52
N ARG A 79 2.32 9.81 11.86
CA ARG A 79 1.90 9.67 13.27
C ARG A 79 2.86 8.79 14.08
N LYS A 80 3.39 7.72 13.48
CA LYS A 80 4.37 6.83 14.13
C LYS A 80 5.71 7.53 14.34
N ARG A 81 6.20 8.27 13.34
CA ARG A 81 7.40 9.09 13.47
C ARG A 81 7.25 10.11 14.60
N ASP A 82 6.14 10.83 14.65
CA ASP A 82 5.93 11.90 15.63
C ASP A 82 5.86 11.33 17.06
N LYS A 83 5.28 10.14 17.25
CA LYS A 83 5.33 9.41 18.53
C LYS A 83 6.75 9.03 18.94
N LEU A 84 7.55 8.53 18.01
CA LEU A 84 8.94 8.11 18.28
C LEU A 84 9.87 9.30 18.55
N ARG A 85 9.54 10.50 18.06
CA ARG A 85 10.28 11.74 18.40
C ARG A 85 9.90 12.34 19.75
N ALA A 86 8.73 11.99 20.28
CA ALA A 86 8.23 12.47 21.56
C ALA A 86 8.58 11.55 22.75
N GLN A 87 9.15 10.37 22.46
CA GLN A 87 9.76 9.45 23.43
C GLN A 87 11.23 9.79 23.61
#